data_AF-A0A448MIH0-F1
#
_entry.id   AF-A0A448MIH0-F1
#
_cell.length_a   1.000
_cell.length_b   1.000
_cell.length_c   1.000
_cell.angle_alpha   90.00
_cell.angle_beta   90.00
_cell.angle_gamma   90.00
#
_symmetry.space_group_name_H-M   'P 1'
#
loop_
_entity.id
_entity.type
_entity.pdbx_description
1 polymer ?
#
loop_
_entity_poly.entity_id
_entity_poly.type
_entity_poly.pdbx_seq_one_letter_code
_entity_poly.pdbx_strand_id
1 'polypeptide(L)'
;MKICLVKTSSMGDIIHTLPALTDALNVLPNLQVDWVVEENFSEIPKWHSAVNRVIPIALRRWRKFPFSVKNRNEWKIYRTLLQKNAMMR
;
A
#
# COMPACT_ATOMS: atom_id res chain seq x y z
N MET A 1 -13.56 -1.86 10.67
CA MET A 1 -12.36 -2.74 10.75
C MET A 1 -11.25 -2.11 9.92
N LYS A 2 -9.99 -2.18 10.35
CA LYS A 2 -8.87 -1.61 9.58
C LYS A 2 -7.86 -2.69 9.23
N ILE A 3 -7.46 -2.76 7.97
CA ILE A 3 -6.50 -3.74 7.47
C ILE A 3 -5.36 -3.05 6.71
N CYS A 4 -4.19 -3.70 6.67
CA CYS A 4 -3.10 -3.32 5.79
C CYS A 4 -2.99 -4.34 4.66
N LEU A 5 -3.25 -3.92 3.42
CA LEU A 5 -3.14 -4.76 2.23
C LEU A 5 -1.75 -4.60 1.62
N VAL A 6 -1.03 -5.71 1.44
CA VAL A 6 0.27 -5.72 0.76
C VAL A 6 0.11 -6.36 -0.61
N LYS A 7 0.10 -5.53 -1.66
CA LYS A 7 0.03 -5.99 -3.05
C LYS A 7 0.88 -5.08 -3.93
N THR A 8 2.16 -5.44 -4.07
CA THR A 8 3.21 -4.66 -4.75
C THR A 8 3.58 -5.25 -6.12
N SER A 9 2.60 -5.84 -6.82
CA SER A 9 2.82 -6.61 -8.05
C SER A 9 2.72 -5.73 -9.31
N SER A 10 2.26 -6.31 -10.42
CA SER A 10 2.02 -5.61 -11.68
C SER A 10 0.78 -4.70 -11.62
N MET A 11 0.62 -3.82 -12.62
CA MET A 11 -0.56 -2.98 -12.76
C MET A 11 -1.86 -3.81 -12.82
N GLY A 12 -1.86 -4.91 -13.59
CA GLY A 12 -3.03 -5.77 -13.74
C GLY A 12 -3.47 -6.38 -12.40
N ASP A 13 -2.52 -6.85 -11.61
CA ASP A 13 -2.81 -7.42 -10.28
C ASP A 13 -3.48 -6.40 -9.34
N ILE A 14 -3.08 -5.12 -9.42
CA ILE A 14 -3.65 -4.05 -8.59
C ILE A 14 -5.09 -3.79 -9.01
N ILE A 15 -5.33 -3.66 -10.32
CA ILE A 15 -6.68 -3.45 -10.86
C ILE A 15 -7.61 -4.61 -10.50
N HIS A 16 -7.14 -5.85 -10.66
CA HIS A 16 -7.91 -7.04 -10.31
C HIS A 16 -8.15 -7.21 -8.81
N THR A 17 -7.45 -6.46 -7.95
CA THR A 17 -7.68 -6.48 -6.50
C THR A 17 -8.83 -5.53 -6.10
N LEU A 18 -9.17 -4.52 -6.91
CA LEU A 18 -10.23 -3.55 -6.58
C LEU A 18 -11.61 -4.19 -6.36
N PRO A 19 -12.09 -5.14 -7.20
CA PRO A 19 -13.38 -5.81 -6.96
C PRO A 19 -13.42 -6.56 -5.62
N ALA A 20 -12.30 -7.15 -5.19
CA ALA A 20 -12.23 -7.83 -3.89
C ALA A 20 -12.39 -6.83 -2.72
N LEU A 21 -11.94 -5.58 -2.86
CA LEU A 21 -12.22 -4.54 -1.88
C LEU A 21 -13.70 -4.14 -1.88
N THR A 22 -14.36 -4.13 -3.04
CA THR A 22 -15.79 -3.85 -3.15
C THR A 22 -16.61 -4.93 -2.44
N ASP A 23 -16.29 -6.20 -2.70
CA ASP A 23 -16.94 -7.34 -2.03
C ASP A 23 -16.75 -7.27 -0.51
N ALA A 24 -15.52 -6.98 -0.06
CA ALA A 24 -15.22 -6.85 1.36
C ALA A 24 -15.97 -5.67 2.01
N LEU A 25 -16.11 -4.54 1.30
CA LEU A 25 -16.85 -3.37 1.80
C LEU A 25 -18.36 -3.65 1.90
N ASN A 26 -18.91 -4.43 0.98
CA ASN A 26 -20.33 -4.84 1.03
C ASN A 26 -20.65 -5.68 2.27
N VAL A 27 -19.72 -6.53 2.71
CA VAL A 27 -19.87 -7.33 3.94
C VAL A 27 -19.49 -6.54 5.20
N LEU A 28 -18.52 -5.62 5.08
CA LEU A 28 -17.98 -4.84 6.19
C LEU A 28 -18.03 -3.35 5.85
N PRO A 29 -19.17 -2.67 6.09
CA PRO A 29 -19.41 -1.29 5.65
C PRO A 29 -18.39 -0.26 6.19
N ASN A 30 -17.72 -0.57 7.30
CA ASN A 30 -16.72 0.28 7.94
C ASN A 30 -15.28 -0.23 7.70
N LEU A 31 -15.04 -0.91 6.58
CA LEU A 31 -13.71 -1.37 6.19
C LEU A 31 -12.84 -0.19 5.75
N GLN A 32 -11.67 -0.07 6.37
CA GLN A 32 -10.62 0.85 5.95
C GLN A 32 -9.37 0.07 5.57
N VAL A 33 -8.84 0.35 4.38
CA VAL A 33 -7.65 -0.31 3.84
C VAL A 33 -6.51 0.69 3.73
N ASP A 34 -5.41 0.40 4.42
CA ASP A 34 -4.11 1.01 4.11
C ASP A 34 -3.39 0.07 3.12
N TRP A 35 -2.96 0.57 1.97
CA TRP A 35 -2.47 -0.30 0.89
C TRP A 35 -1.00 -0.01 0.56
N VAL A 36 -0.14 -1.01 0.75
CA VAL A 36 1.26 -1.01 0.27
C VAL A 36 1.33 -1.43 -1.20
N VAL A 37 1.83 -0.53 -2.05
CA VAL A 37 1.85 -0.69 -3.52
C VAL A 37 3.16 -0.14 -4.11
N GLU A 38 3.59 -0.68 -5.25
CA GLU A 38 4.73 -0.09 -5.98
C GLU A 38 4.47 1.37 -6.35
N GLU A 39 5.48 2.23 -6.20
CA GLU A 39 5.37 3.69 -6.38
C GLU A 39 4.76 4.07 -7.75
N ASN A 40 5.10 3.34 -8.81
CA ASN A 40 4.63 3.57 -10.18
C ASN A 40 3.12 3.39 -10.35
N PHE A 41 2.46 2.71 -9.40
CA PHE A 41 1.04 2.39 -9.45
C PHE A 41 0.28 2.97 -8.24
N SER A 42 0.89 3.90 -7.50
CA SER A 42 0.33 4.46 -6.27
C SER A 42 -0.97 5.26 -6.45
N GLU A 43 -1.28 5.69 -7.67
CA GLU A 43 -2.55 6.37 -7.98
C GLU A 43 -3.74 5.41 -8.07
N ILE A 44 -3.53 4.16 -8.50
CA ILE A 44 -4.62 3.21 -8.78
C ILE A 44 -5.44 2.87 -7.53
N PRO A 45 -4.83 2.50 -6.37
CA PRO A 45 -5.61 2.21 -5.17
C PRO A 45 -6.50 3.36 -4.69
N LYS A 46 -6.14 4.62 -5.00
CA LYS A 46 -6.92 5.79 -4.56
C LYS A 46 -8.29 5.86 -5.20
N TRP A 47 -8.53 5.12 -6.29
CA TRP A 47 -9.81 5.11 -6.98
C TRP A 47 -10.91 4.35 -6.22
N HIS A 48 -10.56 3.56 -5.21
CA HIS A 48 -11.52 2.77 -4.44
C HIS A 48 -11.81 3.38 -3.08
N SER A 49 -13.08 3.57 -2.75
CA SER A 49 -13.55 4.26 -1.53
C SER A 49 -13.08 3.63 -0.21
N ALA A 50 -12.94 2.30 -0.16
CA ALA A 50 -12.42 1.60 1.02
C ALA A 50 -10.94 1.92 1.31
N VAL A 51 -10.19 2.52 0.38
CA VAL A 51 -8.77 2.82 0.54
C VAL A 51 -8.62 4.15 1.29
N ASN A 52 -8.15 4.05 2.53
CA ASN A 52 -7.90 5.19 3.40
C ASN A 52 -6.53 5.82 3.12
N ARG A 53 -5.52 5.01 2.84
CA ARG A 53 -4.15 5.48 2.66
C ARG A 53 -3.35 4.59 1.73
N VAL A 54 -2.58 5.20 0.83
CA VAL A 54 -1.60 4.50 -0.01
C VAL A 54 -0.21 4.66 0.58
N ILE A 55 0.53 3.56 0.66
CA ILE A 55 1.89 3.48 1.19
C ILE A 55 2.80 3.03 0.05
N PRO A 56 3.42 3.98 -0.69
CA PRO A 56 4.27 3.63 -1.80
C PRO A 56 5.55 2.94 -1.33
N ILE A 57 5.97 1.92 -2.07
CA ILE A 57 7.26 1.25 -1.93
C ILE A 57 7.94 1.16 -3.30
N ALA A 58 9.28 1.16 -3.34
CA ALA A 58 10.04 1.07 -4.57
C ALA A 58 10.88 -0.21 -4.60
N LEU A 59 10.27 -1.36 -4.28
CA LEU A 59 11.00 -2.61 -4.06
C LEU A 59 11.77 -3.03 -5.32
N ARG A 60 11.18 -2.82 -6.51
CA ARG A 60 11.84 -3.08 -7.79
C ARG A 60 13.12 -2.26 -7.97
N ARG A 61 13.10 -0.98 -7.60
CA ARG A 61 14.28 -0.11 -7.63
C ARG A 61 15.30 -0.52 -6.57
N TRP A 62 14.85 -0.83 -5.35
CA TRP A 62 15.73 -1.19 -4.24
C TRP A 62 16.55 -2.44 -4.53
N ARG A 63 15.94 -3.45 -5.16
CA ARG A 63 16.60 -4.70 -5.55
C ARG A 63 17.76 -4.50 -6.53
N LYS A 64 17.73 -3.44 -7.36
CA LYS A 64 18.84 -3.12 -8.28
C LYS A 64 20.07 -2.55 -7.56
N PHE A 65 19.88 -1.95 -6.39
CA PHE A 65 20.96 -1.28 -5.64
C PHE A 65 20.84 -1.54 -4.13
N PRO A 66 21.02 -2.78 -3.66
CA PRO A 66 20.69 -3.17 -2.28
C PRO A 66 21.46 -2.41 -1.20
N PHE A 67 22.66 -1.91 -1.52
CA PHE A 67 23.52 -1.17 -0.58
C PHE A 67 23.41 0.36 -0.67
N SER A 68 22.51 0.89 -1.50
CA SER A 68 22.35 2.33 -1.67
C SER A 68 21.87 3.01 -0.37
N VAL A 69 22.58 4.07 0.04
CA VAL A 69 22.20 4.93 1.17
C VAL A 69 20.82 5.54 0.95
N LYS A 70 20.48 5.89 -0.30
CA LYS A 70 19.14 6.39 -0.68
C LYS A 70 18.07 5.35 -0.37
N ASN A 71 18.28 4.09 -0.74
CA ASN A 71 17.32 3.01 -0.47
C ASN A 71 17.12 2.76 1.03
N ARG A 72 18.18 2.90 1.84
CA ARG A 72 18.07 2.82 3.31
C ARG A 72 17.19 3.94 3.88
N ASN A 73 17.35 5.17 3.37
CA ASN A 73 16.52 6.30 3.81
C ASN A 73 15.05 6.12 3.38
N GLU A 74 14.81 5.70 2.14
CA GLU A 74 13.45 5.39 1.66
C GLU A 74 12.80 4.25 2.46
N TRP A 75 13.56 3.23 2.85
CA TRP A 75 13.07 2.15 3.72
C TRP A 75 12.69 2.64 5.12
N LYS A 76 13.48 3.55 5.72
CA LYS A 76 13.11 4.20 6.99
C LYS A 76 11.79 4.96 6.85
N ILE A 77 11.62 5.74 5.78
CA ILE A 77 10.38 6.48 5.50
C ILE A 77 9.20 5.52 5.37
N TYR A 78 9.35 4.45 4.58
CA TYR A 78 8.34 3.40 4.42
C TYR A 78 7.93 2.78 5.77
N ARG A 79 8.89 2.44 6.64
CA ARG A 79 8.60 1.93 7.99
C ARG A 79 7.86 2.93 8.85
N THR A 80 8.25 4.20 8.83
CA THR A 80 7.54 5.25 9.54
C THR A 80 6.10 5.37 9.04
N LEU A 81 5.86 5.33 7.72
CA LEU A 81 4.51 5.36 7.14
C LEU A 81 3.67 4.15 7.58
N LEU A 82 4.24 2.95 7.58
CA LEU A 82 3.57 1.75 8.12
C LEU A 82 3.17 1.92 9.59
N GLN A 83 4.08 2.44 10.41
CA GLN A 83 3.89 2.55 11.86
C GLN A 83 3.01 3.73 12.28
N LYS A 84 2.82 4.76 11.43
CA LYS A 84 2.10 6.00 11.76
C LYS A 84 0.65 5.77 12.26
N ASN A 85 0.04 4.62 11.99
CA ASN A 85 -1.29 4.26 12.49
C ASN A 85 -1.28 3.32 13.71
N ALA A 86 -0.15 2.72 14.07
CA ALA A 86 -0.01 1.93 15.29
C ALA A 86 0.13 2.83 16.54
N MET A 87 0.61 4.07 16.37
CA MET A 87 0.90 5.02 17.45
C MET A 87 -0.25 5.98 17.81
N MET A 88 -1.31 6.09 17.00
CA MET A 88 -2.49 6.93 17.32
C MET A 88 -3.66 6.11 17.88
N ARG A 89 -3.36 5.02 18.58
CA ARG A 89 -4.31 4.19 19.34
C ARG A 89 -3.85 4.09 20.78
#